data_AF-A0A916SRK4-F1
#
_entry.id   AF-A0A916SRK4-F1
#
_cell.length_a   1.000
_cell.length_b   1.000
_cell.length_c   1.000
_cell.angle_alpha   90.00
_cell.angle_beta   90.00
_cell.angle_gamma   90.00
#
_symmetry.space_group_name_H-M   'P 1'
#
loop_
_entity.id
_entity.type
_entity.pdbx_description
1 polymer ?
#
loop_
_entity_poly.entity_id
_entity_poly.type
_entity_poly.pdbx_seq_one_letter_code
_entity_poly.pdbx_strand_id
1 'polypeptide(L)' 'MRPTLRAAGIQVSHDTVWRFLRREGKTFKKTLVASEQDRTKVARFRASWKTHQHRVDPRRLVFVDETWVKTNMNPNPRLV' A
#
# COMPACT_ATOMS: atom_id res chain seq x y z
N MET A 1 -14.49 -8.92 11.28
CA MET A 1 -13.98 -9.88 12.28
C MET A 1 -14.59 -9.65 13.68
N ARG A 2 -14.33 -8.54 14.40
CA ARG A 2 -14.98 -8.29 15.71
C ARG A 2 -16.52 -8.29 15.68
N PRO A 3 -17.19 -7.66 14.69
CA PRO A 3 -18.66 -7.74 14.60
C PRO A 3 -19.16 -9.18 14.40
N THR A 4 -18.45 -9.95 13.57
CA THR A 4 -18.74 -11.36 13.29
C THR A 4 -18.57 -12.25 14.52
N LEU A 5 -17.49 -12.06 15.30
CA LEU A 5 -17.26 -12.79 16.54
C LEU A 5 -18.32 -12.45 17.59
N ARG A 6 -18.70 -11.17 17.70
CA ARG A 6 -19.77 -10.73 18.60
C ARG A 6 -21.13 -11.31 18.22
N ALA A 7 -21.45 -11.39 16.93
CA ALA A 7 -22.67 -12.04 16.45
C ALA A 7 -22.70 -13.54 16.78
N ALA A 8 -21.53 -14.19 16.82
CA ALA A 8 -21.37 -15.57 17.27
C ALA A 8 -21.33 -15.72 18.82
N GLY A 9 -21.61 -14.66 19.58
CA GLY A 9 -21.59 -14.67 21.05
C GLY A 9 -20.19 -14.60 21.68
N ILE A 10 -19.14 -14.48 20.88
CA ILE A 10 -17.74 -14.49 21.35
C ILE A 10 -17.28 -13.06 21.64
N GLN A 11 -17.14 -12.71 22.92
CA GLN A 11 -16.54 -11.45 23.36
C GLN A 11 -15.05 -11.66 23.65
N VAL A 12 -14.18 -11.06 22.84
CA VAL A 12 -12.72 -11.12 23.02
C VAL A 12 -12.08 -9.78 22.73
N SER A 13 -10.92 -9.54 23.35
CA SER A 13 -10.11 -8.35 23.08
C SER A 13 -9.47 -8.43 21.68
N HIS A 14 -9.07 -7.27 21.14
CA HIS A 14 -8.33 -7.21 19.89
C HIS A 14 -6.97 -7.95 19.97
N ASP A 15 -6.28 -7.85 21.11
CA ASP A 15 -5.00 -8.54 21.35
C ASP A 15 -5.16 -10.06 21.30
N THR A 16 -6.22 -10.61 21.90
CA THR A 16 -6.53 -12.05 21.85
C THR A 16 -6.66 -12.55 20.41
N VAL A 17 -7.37 -11.78 19.56
CA VAL A 17 -7.53 -12.11 18.13
C VAL A 17 -6.19 -12.04 17.40
N TRP A 18 -5.39 -11.00 17.66
CA TRP A 18 -4.09 -10.83 17.02
C TRP A 18 -3.11 -11.96 17.39
N ARG A 19 -3.04 -12.34 18.68
CA ARG A 19 -2.21 -13.46 19.15
C ARG A 19 -2.64 -14.78 18.52
N PHE A 20 -3.94 -15.03 18.42
CA PHE A 20 -4.47 -16.21 17.74
C PHE A 20 -4.02 -16.25 16.27
N LEU A 21 -4.27 -15.19 15.50
CA LEU A 21 -3.89 -15.14 14.09
C LEU A 21 -2.37 -15.31 13.89
N ARG A 22 -1.56 -14.69 14.76
CA ARG A 22 -0.11 -14.83 14.74
C ARG A 22 0.34 -16.26 15.03
N ARG A 23 -0.28 -16.93 16.01
CA ARG A 23 0.00 -18.34 16.32
C ARG A 23 -0.37 -19.27 15.17
N GLU A 24 -1.49 -19.00 14.50
CA GLU A 24 -1.93 -19.74 13.32
C GLU A 24 -1.14 -19.39 12.04
N GLY A 25 -0.08 -18.58 12.15
CA GLY A 25 0.76 -18.16 11.02
C GLY A 25 0.00 -17.30 9.99
N LYS A 26 -1.15 -16.72 10.35
CA LYS A 26 -1.97 -15.92 9.45
C LYS A 26 -1.46 -14.48 9.42
N THR A 27 -0.85 -14.11 8.30
CA THR A 27 -0.46 -12.74 8.00
C THR A 27 -1.42 -12.10 7.02
N PHE A 28 -1.93 -10.90 7.32
CA PHE A 28 -2.75 -10.13 6.39
C PHE A 28 -2.03 -8.85 5.99
N LYS A 29 -1.57 -8.79 4.74
CA LYS A 29 -1.05 -7.56 4.16
C LYS A 29 -2.24 -6.74 3.65
N LYS A 30 -2.42 -5.53 4.18
CA LYS A 30 -3.40 -4.59 3.63
C LYS A 30 -2.89 -4.13 2.26
N THR A 31 -3.50 -4.63 1.20
CA THR A 31 -3.21 -4.19 -0.17
C THR A 31 -4.18 -3.07 -0.52
N LEU A 32 -3.75 -1.83 -0.32
CA LEU A 32 -4.46 -0.67 -0.90
C LEU A 32 -3.89 -0.46 -2.30
N VAL A 33 -4.70 -0.73 -3.32
CA VAL A 33 -4.33 -0.45 -4.72
C VAL A 33 -4.84 0.93 -5.07
N ALA A 34 -4.03 1.73 -5.77
CA ALA A 34 -4.48 3.01 -6.30
C ALA A 34 -5.54 2.76 -7.38
N SER A 35 -6.75 3.29 -7.20
CA SER A 35 -7.86 3.17 -8.15
C SER A 35 -7.53 3.72 -9.55
N GLU A 36 -6.56 4.64 -9.64
CA GLU A 36 -6.03 5.12 -10.91
C GLU A 36 -5.47 3.99 -11.79
N GLN A 37 -4.98 2.90 -11.19
CA GLN A 37 -4.49 1.74 -11.96
C GLN A 37 -5.59 1.10 -12.83
N ASP A 38 -6.86 1.25 -12.43
CA ASP A 38 -8.02 0.68 -13.13
C ASP A 38 -8.53 1.59 -14.26
N ARG A 39 -8.01 2.83 -14.40
CA ARG A 39 -8.33 3.68 -15.55
C ARG A 39 -7.94 2.94 -16.82
N THR A 40 -8.87 2.78 -17.76
CA THR A 40 -8.73 1.94 -18.97
C THR A 40 -7.39 2.11 -19.68
N LYS A 41 -6.93 3.35 -19.84
CA LYS A 41 -5.63 3.67 -20.46
C LYS A 41 -4.45 3.13 -19.63
N VAL A 42 -4.44 3.39 -18.32
CA VAL A 42 -3.40 2.95 -17.38
C VAL A 42 -3.37 1.43 -17.29
N ALA A 43 -4.52 0.77 -17.14
CA ALA A 43 -4.65 -0.68 -17.11
C ALA A 43 -4.07 -1.32 -18.39
N ARG A 44 -4.42 -0.79 -19.56
CA ARG A 44 -3.91 -1.27 -20.86
C ARG A 44 -2.39 -1.15 -20.95
N PHE A 45 -1.82 0.00 -20.57
CA PHE A 45 -0.37 0.18 -20.58
C PHE A 45 0.35 -0.73 -19.60
N ARG A 46 -0.20 -0.91 -18.39
CA ARG A 46 0.35 -1.84 -17.39
C ARG A 46 0.34 -3.28 -17.88
N ALA A 47 -0.75 -3.71 -18.52
CA ALA A 47 -0.84 -5.05 -19.10
C ALA A 47 0.21 -5.26 -20.20
N SER A 48 0.30 -4.31 -21.15
CA SER A 48 1.33 -4.35 -22.19
C SER A 48 2.74 -4.38 -21.61
N TRP A 49 3.04 -3.51 -20.65
CA TRP A 49 4.35 -3.46 -19.99
C TRP A 49 4.71 -4.80 -19.33
N LYS A 50 3.79 -5.39 -18.55
CA LYS A 50 4.02 -6.71 -17.91
C LYS A 50 4.34 -7.80 -18.93
N THR A 51 3.62 -7.83 -20.04
CA THR A 51 3.88 -8.80 -21.12
C THR A 51 5.28 -8.63 -21.71
N HIS A 52 5.79 -7.41 -21.81
CA HIS A 52 7.10 -7.12 -22.41
C HIS A 52 8.26 -7.05 -21.42
N GLN A 53 7.99 -7.05 -20.11
CA GLN A 53 8.98 -6.82 -19.06
C GLN A 53 10.16 -7.81 -19.12
N HIS A 54 9.90 -9.06 -19.49
CA HIS A 54 10.92 -10.11 -19.61
C HIS A 54 11.99 -9.83 -20.68
N ARG A 55 11.74 -8.87 -21.60
CA ARG A 55 12.68 -8.48 -22.66
C ARG A 55 13.71 -7.44 -22.19
N VAL A 56 13.51 -6.87 -21.00
CA VAL A 56 14.41 -5.86 -20.44
C VAL A 56 15.52 -6.56 -19.66
N ASP A 57 16.79 -6.32 -20.03
CA ASP A 57 17.94 -6.79 -19.26
C ASP A 57 18.03 -6.01 -17.93
N PRO A 58 17.83 -6.66 -16.77
CA PRO A 58 17.85 -5.99 -15.47
C PRO A 58 19.19 -5.33 -15.15
N ARG A 59 20.30 -5.80 -15.74
CA ARG A 59 21.65 -5.24 -15.50
C ARG A 59 21.84 -3.88 -16.15
N ARG A 60 20.96 -3.52 -17.09
CA ARG A 60 21.00 -2.26 -17.84
C ARG A 60 19.83 -1.33 -17.49
N LEU A 61 18.93 -1.76 -16.61
CA LEU A 61 17.74 -1.01 -16.23
C LEU A 61 18.08 -0.02 -15.11
N VAL A 62 17.87 1.27 -15.38
CA VAL A 62 17.99 2.35 -14.38
C VAL A 62 16.60 2.92 -14.12
N PHE A 63 16.20 2.97 -12.84
CA PHE A 63 14.96 3.60 -12.42
C PHE A 63 15.23 5.08 -12.10
N VAL A 64 14.42 5.95 -12.69
CA VAL A 64 14.41 7.38 -12.37
C VAL A 64 13.02 7.69 -11.83
N ASP A 65 12.98 8.24 -10.62
CA ASP A 65 11.76 8.70 -9.97
C ASP A 65 11.97 10.14 -9.50
N GLU A 66 10.98 10.99 -9.74
CA GLU A 66 11.02 12.38 -9.34
C GLU A 66 10.31 12.53 -8.00
N THR A 67 11.08 12.87 -6.96
CA THR A 67 10.54 13.17 -5.63
C THR A 67 10.51 14.68 -5.42
N TRP A 68 9.31 15.26 -5.36
CA TRP A 68 9.14 16.68 -5.03
C TRP A 68 9.26 16.92 -3.53
N VAL A 69 10.16 17.82 -3.12
CA VAL A 69 10.23 18.33 -1.74
C VAL A 69 9.56 19.70 -1.70
N LYS A 70 8.47 19.82 -0.91
CA LYS A 70 7.75 21.08 -0.73
C LYS A 70 8.26 21.81 0.50
N THR A 71 9.13 22.81 0.31
CA THR A 71 9.63 23.67 1.39
C THR A 71 8.69 24.87 1.58
N ASN A 72 7.52 24.64 2.20
CA ASN A 72 6.72 25.76 2.70
C ASN A 72 7.35 26.31 3.98
N MET A 73 8.37 27.15 3.85
CA MET A 73 8.91 27.92 4.97
C MET A 73 7.99 29.12 5.21
N ASN A 74 7.24 29.10 6.31
CA ASN A 74 6.45 30.26 6.74
C ASN A 74 7.40 31.17 7.53
N PRO A 75 7.85 32.33 7.01
CA PRO A 75 8.66 33.24 7.80
C PRO A 75 7.81 33.73 8.97
N ASN A 76 8.24 33.47 10.21
CA ASN A 76 7.61 34.00 11.41
C ASN A 76 7.88 35.51 11.48
N PRO A 77 6.86 36.39 11.41
CA PRO A 77 7.09 37.84 11.33
C PRO A 77 7.36 38.51 12.69
N ARG A 78 7.63 37.77 13.78
CA ARG A 78 7.75 38.36 15.15
C ARG A 78 9.15 38.42 15.73
N LEU A 79 10.14 38.80 14.93
CA LEU A 79 11.42 39.29 15.47
C LEU A 79 11.81 40.58 14.75
N VAL A 80 11.11 41.66 15.08
CA VAL A 80 11.61 43.04 15.14
C VAL A 80 10.91 43.75 16.28
#